data_AF-A0A2C9A9S7-F1
#
_entry.id   AF-A0A2C9A9S7-F1
#
_cell.length_a   1.000
_cell.length_b   1.000
_cell.length_c   1.000
_cell.angle_alpha   90.00
_cell.angle_beta   90.00
_cell.angle_gamma   90.00
#
_symmetry.space_group_name_H-M   'P 1'
#
loop_
_entity.id
_entity.type
_entity.pdbx_description
1 polymer ?
#
loop_
_entity_poly.entity_id
_entity_poly.type
_entity_poly.pdbx_seq_one_letter_code
_entity_poly.pdbx_strand_id
1 'polypeptide(L)'
;MNGLKITMLSALALAFVACDSSEVLMVKGGTLQSCPDKTVEQMVNGYMGNPEWRSLVGEDGNDYVNVVGEISYNNQPTKAEIQFRLNKEKEDAPKLVEISATKKKKVVSNL
;
A
#
# COMPACT_ATOMS: atom_id res chain seq x y z
N MET A 1 -8.10 36.85 -40.28
CA MET A 1 -6.76 36.50 -39.78
C MET A 1 -6.81 36.59 -38.26
N ASN A 2 -7.33 35.59 -37.54
CA ASN A 2 -6.74 34.29 -37.17
C ASN A 2 -6.17 34.36 -35.75
N GLY A 3 -6.79 33.61 -34.83
CA GLY A 3 -6.10 33.05 -33.66
C GLY A 3 -6.55 33.50 -32.28
N LEU A 4 -7.84 33.39 -31.93
CA LEU A 4 -8.21 33.30 -30.52
C LEU A 4 -7.71 31.94 -30.00
N LYS A 5 -6.61 31.97 -29.24
CA LYS A 5 -5.93 30.78 -28.72
C LYS A 5 -6.81 30.05 -27.70
N ILE A 6 -7.38 28.93 -28.14
CA ILE A 6 -7.68 27.71 -27.35
C ILE A 6 -6.37 27.38 -26.58
N THR A 7 -6.24 27.15 -25.27
CA THR A 7 -7.07 26.56 -24.22
C THR A 7 -6.36 26.90 -22.90
N MET A 8 -7.07 27.26 -21.84
CA MET A 8 -6.56 27.04 -20.49
C MET A 8 -7.60 26.18 -19.77
N LEU A 9 -7.62 24.89 -20.12
CA LEU A 9 -8.27 23.88 -19.31
C LEU A 9 -7.40 23.77 -18.06
N SER A 10 -7.69 24.61 -17.07
CA SER A 10 -7.17 24.48 -15.72
C SER A 10 -7.55 23.08 -15.26
N ALA A 11 -6.58 22.17 -15.23
CA ALA A 11 -6.72 20.85 -14.68
C ALA A 11 -7.22 21.01 -13.25
N LEU A 12 -8.52 20.80 -13.06
CA LEU A 12 -9.07 20.54 -11.75
C LEU A 12 -8.43 19.21 -11.35
N ALA A 13 -7.28 19.31 -10.68
CA ALA A 13 -6.70 18.20 -9.98
C ALA A 13 -7.78 17.76 -8.99
N LEU A 14 -8.56 16.75 -9.40
CA LEU A 14 -9.29 15.92 -8.46
C LEU A 14 -8.19 15.35 -7.58
N ALA A 15 -7.91 16.05 -6.48
CA ALA A 15 -7.37 15.43 -5.30
C ALA A 15 -8.42 14.39 -4.93
N PHE A 16 -8.28 13.20 -5.50
CA PHE A 16 -8.84 12.00 -4.93
C PHE A 16 -8.18 11.92 -3.57
N VAL A 17 -8.82 12.53 -2.57
CA VAL A 17 -8.53 12.29 -1.16
C VAL A 17 -8.96 10.84 -0.98
N ALA A 18 -8.06 9.92 -1.32
CA ALA A 18 -8.18 8.52 -0.98
C ALA A 18 -8.12 8.49 0.55
N CYS A 19 -9.29 8.47 1.18
CA CYS A 19 -9.38 8.28 2.61
C CYS A 19 -8.99 6.83 2.89
N ASP A 20 -7.91 6.62 3.63
CA ASP A 20 -7.51 5.29 4.07
C ASP A 20 -8.59 4.68 4.96
N SER A 21 -8.79 3.36 4.87
CA SER A 21 -9.68 2.64 5.79
C SER A 21 -9.09 2.63 7.20
N SER A 22 -9.95 2.39 8.21
CA SER A 22 -9.53 2.27 9.61
C SER A 22 -8.44 1.19 9.77
N GLU A 23 -8.59 0.09 9.04
CA GLU A 23 -7.64 -1.02 8.96
C GLU A 23 -6.29 -0.56 8.43
N VAL A 24 -6.26 0.22 7.34
CA VAL A 24 -5.02 0.76 6.77
C VAL A 24 -4.36 1.73 7.73
N LEU A 25 -5.11 2.65 8.33
CA LEU A 25 -4.58 3.62 9.30
C LEU A 25 -3.96 2.91 10.52
N MET A 26 -4.60 1.86 10.99
CA MET A 26 -4.11 1.04 12.09
C MET A 26 -2.80 0.34 11.75
N VAL A 27 -2.69 -0.29 10.57
CA VAL A 27 -1.44 -0.91 10.15
C VAL A 27 -0.34 0.13 9.99
N LYS A 28 -0.62 1.25 9.31
CA LYS A 28 0.33 2.35 9.12
C LYS A 28 0.90 2.89 10.43
N GLY A 29 0.05 3.05 11.45
CA GLY A 29 0.42 3.53 12.78
C GLY A 29 1.07 2.48 13.69
N GLY A 30 0.96 1.19 13.36
CA GLY A 30 1.54 0.11 14.14
C GLY A 30 3.07 0.06 14.08
N THR A 31 3.67 -0.69 14.99
CA THR A 31 5.12 -0.95 15.05
C THR A 31 5.40 -2.45 15.04
N LEU A 32 6.56 -2.87 14.55
CA LEU A 32 6.97 -4.27 14.63
C LEU A 32 7.76 -4.51 15.91
N GLN A 33 7.61 -5.67 16.54
CA GLN A 33 8.39 -6.01 17.75
C GLN A 33 9.91 -5.98 17.50
N SER A 34 10.33 -6.31 16.27
CA SER A 34 11.73 -6.23 15.83
C SER A 34 12.22 -4.81 15.55
N CYS A 35 11.31 -3.85 15.38
CA CYS A 35 11.61 -2.45 15.07
C CYS A 35 10.58 -1.55 15.76
N PRO A 36 10.66 -1.40 17.10
CA PRO A 36 9.64 -0.70 17.89
C PRO A 36 9.66 0.83 17.69
N ASP A 37 10.78 1.38 17.22
CA ASP A 37 10.99 2.84 17.11
C ASP A 37 10.50 3.43 15.78
N LYS A 38 9.99 2.59 14.87
CA LYS A 38 9.48 3.00 13.55
C LYS A 38 8.08 2.46 13.32
N THR A 39 7.21 3.31 12.80
CA THR A 39 5.90 2.85 12.35
C THR A 39 6.05 2.01 11.07
N VAL A 40 5.06 1.16 10.79
CA VAL A 40 5.03 0.39 9.54
C VAL A 40 5.02 1.33 8.33
N GLU A 41 4.31 2.46 8.39
CA GLU A 41 4.33 3.45 7.32
C GLU A 41 5.73 4.01 7.07
N GLN A 42 6.47 4.34 8.13
CA GLN A 42 7.85 4.81 8.00
C GLN A 42 8.76 3.75 7.37
N MET A 43 8.60 2.48 7.76
CA MET A 43 9.36 1.37 7.17
C MET A 43 9.02 1.15 5.70
N VAL A 44 7.73 1.17 5.35
CA VAL A 44 7.27 1.01 3.96
C VAL A 44 7.77 2.16 3.10
N ASN A 45 7.59 3.42 3.52
CA ASN A 45 8.04 4.58 2.74
C ASN A 45 9.57 4.65 2.62
N GLY A 46 10.31 4.04 3.56
CA GLY A 46 11.77 3.95 3.51
C GLY A 46 12.31 2.90 2.54
N TYR A 47 11.50 1.90 2.17
CA TYR A 47 11.95 0.75 1.35
C TYR A 47 11.21 0.61 0.01
N MET A 48 9.95 1.00 -0.03
CA MET A 48 9.05 0.79 -1.16
C MET A 48 8.75 2.11 -1.87
N GLY A 49 8.97 2.14 -3.18
CA GLY A 49 8.56 3.24 -4.06
C GLY A 49 7.08 3.13 -4.40
N ASN A 50 6.39 4.27 -4.45
CA ASN A 50 4.97 4.37 -4.83
C ASN A 50 4.06 3.35 -4.11
N PRO A 51 4.05 3.31 -2.76
CA PRO A 51 3.26 2.33 -2.02
C PRO A 51 1.75 2.61 -2.15
N GLU A 52 0.99 1.58 -2.51
CA GLU A 52 -0.46 1.58 -2.65
C GLU A 52 -1.07 0.64 -1.62
N TRP A 53 -1.96 1.17 -0.78
CA TRP A 53 -2.57 0.45 0.34
C TRP A 53 -4.00 0.04 0.02
N ARG A 54 -4.41 -1.15 0.51
CA ARG A 54 -5.81 -1.59 0.46
C ARG A 54 -6.13 -2.52 1.63
N SER A 55 -7.34 -2.41 2.17
CA SER A 55 -7.92 -3.42 3.06
C SER A 55 -8.78 -4.41 2.28
N LEU A 56 -8.81 -5.67 2.71
CA LEU A 56 -9.63 -6.72 2.12
C LEU A 56 -10.02 -7.79 3.15
N VAL A 57 -11.09 -8.52 2.89
CA VAL A 57 -11.43 -9.76 3.61
C VAL A 57 -10.97 -10.93 2.74
N GLY A 58 -10.17 -11.82 3.31
CA GLY A 58 -9.68 -13.01 2.62
C GLY A 58 -10.76 -14.08 2.46
N GLU A 59 -10.52 -15.06 1.58
CA GLU A 59 -11.42 -16.22 1.41
C GLU A 59 -11.52 -17.09 2.67
N ASP A 60 -10.54 -16.97 3.56
CA ASP A 60 -10.50 -17.60 4.88
C ASP A 60 -11.30 -16.83 5.95
N GLY A 61 -11.98 -15.75 5.56
CA GLY A 61 -12.80 -14.91 6.45
C GLY A 61 -12.01 -13.94 7.33
N ASN A 62 -10.68 -13.86 7.20
CA ASN A 62 -9.86 -12.94 7.99
C ASN A 62 -9.73 -11.56 7.31
N ASP A 63 -9.51 -10.52 8.11
CA ASP A 63 -9.22 -9.19 7.59
C ASP A 63 -7.73 -8.99 7.34
N TYR A 64 -7.44 -8.35 6.21
CA TYR A 64 -6.09 -8.09 5.75
C TYR A 64 -5.92 -6.65 5.31
N VAL A 65 -4.69 -6.16 5.43
CA VAL A 65 -4.21 -4.97 4.75
C VAL A 65 -3.05 -5.38 3.85
N ASN A 66 -3.10 -4.99 2.58
CA ASN A 66 -2.01 -5.21 1.65
C ASN A 66 -1.41 -3.86 1.26
N VAL A 67 -0.08 -3.83 1.14
CA VAL A 67 0.64 -2.73 0.48
C VAL A 67 1.43 -3.28 -0.69
N VAL A 68 1.24 -2.64 -1.84
CA VAL A 68 1.95 -2.97 -3.09
C VAL A 68 2.82 -1.79 -3.47
N GLY A 69 4.02 -2.06 -3.93
CA GLY A 69 4.86 -1.00 -4.47
C GLY A 69 6.16 -1.53 -5.04
N GLU A 70 6.99 -0.59 -5.47
CA GLU A 70 8.22 -0.83 -6.20
C GLU A 70 9.38 -1.09 -5.24
N ILE A 71 10.18 -2.10 -5.51
CA ILE A 71 11.40 -2.41 -4.75
C ILE A 71 12.54 -2.73 -5.72
N SER A 72 13.77 -2.63 -5.24
CA SER A 72 14.94 -3.18 -5.93
C SER A 72 15.27 -4.56 -5.35
N TYR A 73 15.21 -5.61 -6.19
CA TYR A 73 15.61 -6.96 -5.81
C TYR A 73 16.67 -7.46 -6.78
N ASN A 74 17.87 -7.80 -6.28
CA ASN A 74 19.03 -8.14 -7.10
C ASN A 74 19.33 -7.10 -8.19
N ASN A 75 19.28 -5.81 -7.84
CA ASN A 75 19.46 -4.67 -8.74
C ASN A 75 18.44 -4.60 -9.89
N GLN A 76 17.30 -5.30 -9.78
CA GLN A 76 16.22 -5.22 -10.75
C GLN A 76 14.98 -4.58 -10.12
N PRO A 77 14.38 -3.56 -10.78
CA PRO A 77 13.12 -2.99 -10.32
C PRO A 77 12.02 -4.04 -10.43
N THR A 78 11.27 -4.24 -9.35
CA THR A 78 10.15 -5.19 -9.31
C THR A 78 9.03 -4.67 -8.42
N LYS A 79 7.88 -5.34 -8.42
CA LYS A 79 6.78 -5.04 -7.50
C LYS A 79 6.71 -6.11 -6.41
N ALA A 80 6.63 -5.66 -5.17
CA ALA A 80 6.38 -6.50 -4.02
C ALA A 80 4.99 -6.19 -3.46
N GLU A 81 4.35 -7.22 -2.92
CA GLU A 81 3.16 -7.08 -2.09
C GLU A 81 3.49 -7.60 -0.69
N ILE A 82 3.22 -6.77 0.32
CA ILE A 82 3.27 -7.15 1.73
C ILE A 82 1.83 -7.25 2.22
N GLN A 83 1.48 -8.36 2.84
CA GLN A 83 0.16 -8.59 3.44
C GLN A 83 0.28 -8.69 4.96
N PHE A 84 -0.61 -7.96 5.63
CA PHE A 84 -0.76 -7.91 7.08
C PHE A 84 -2.10 -8.55 7.46
N ARG A 85 -2.07 -9.63 8.24
CA ARG A 85 -3.27 -10.21 8.84
C ARG A 85 -3.65 -9.47 10.12
N LEU A 86 -4.89 -9.01 10.23
CA LEU A 86 -5.41 -8.35 11.42
C LEU A 86 -6.03 -9.38 12.37
N ASN A 87 -5.78 -9.22 13.67
CA ASN A 87 -6.44 -10.03 14.70
C ASN A 87 -7.42 -9.16 15.50
N LYS A 88 -8.71 -9.35 15.26
CA LYS A 88 -9.80 -8.60 15.92
C LYS A 88 -10.18 -9.13 17.31
N GLU A 89 -9.61 -10.25 17.75
CA GLU A 89 -10.00 -10.92 19.01
C GLU A 89 -9.37 -10.32 20.28
N LYS A 90 -8.55 -9.26 20.18
CA LYS A 90 -8.00 -8.56 21.34
C LYS A 90 -8.51 -7.13 21.35
N GLU A 91 -9.29 -6.77 22.38
CA GLU A 91 -9.77 -5.40 22.64
C GLU A 91 -8.61 -4.40 22.76
N ASP A 92 -7.42 -4.87 23.12
CA ASP A 92 -6.17 -4.10 23.08
C ASP A 92 -5.51 -4.16 21.70
N ALA A 93 -6.06 -3.42 20.74
CA ALA A 93 -5.56 -3.14 19.39
C ALA A 93 -5.22 -4.38 18.52
N PRO A 94 -5.63 -4.40 17.22
CA PRO A 94 -5.26 -5.51 16.36
C PRO A 94 -3.76 -5.68 16.25
N LYS A 95 -3.27 -6.84 16.71
CA LYS A 95 -1.86 -7.21 16.60
C LYS A 95 -1.62 -7.70 15.19
N LEU A 96 -0.54 -7.21 14.56
CA LEU A 96 -0.02 -7.74 13.31
C LEU A 96 0.46 -9.17 13.57
N VAL A 97 -0.23 -10.16 13.00
CA VAL A 97 0.06 -11.58 13.28
C VAL A 97 1.06 -12.17 12.30
N GLU A 98 1.09 -11.68 11.06
CA GLU A 98 1.91 -12.27 10.03
C GLU A 98 2.23 -11.24 8.94
N ILE A 99 3.49 -11.22 8.50
CA ILE A 99 3.96 -10.43 7.36
C ILE A 99 4.40 -11.45 6.31
N SER A 100 3.67 -11.52 5.20
CA SER A 100 4.11 -12.28 4.03
C SER A 100 4.48 -11.31 2.90
N ALA A 101 5.62 -11.55 2.27
CA ALA A 101 6.09 -10.79 1.12
C ALA A 101 6.13 -11.70 -0.11
N THR A 102 5.37 -11.35 -1.15
CA THR A 102 5.39 -12.10 -2.41
C THR A 102 5.88 -11.23 -3.56
N LYS A 103 6.75 -11.81 -4.40
CA LYS A 103 7.15 -11.18 -5.66
C LYS A 103 6.02 -11.35 -6.67
N LYS A 104 5.44 -10.26 -7.17
CA LYS A 104 4.54 -10.36 -8.33
C LYS A 104 5.37 -10.42 -9.61
N LYS A 105 5.38 -11.57 -10.27
CA LYS A 105 5.96 -11.70 -11.62
C LYS A 105 5.01 -10.97 -12.58
N LYS A 106 5.52 -9.98 -13.32
CA LYS A 106 4.77 -9.35 -14.42
C LYS A 106 4.48 -10.46 -15.44
N VAL A 107 3.24 -10.94 -15.50
CA VAL A 107 2.76 -11.75 -16.62
C VAL A 107 2.67 -10.79 -17.78
N VAL A 108 3.70 -10.78 -18.64
CA VAL A 108 3.59 -10.16 -19.96
C VAL A 108 2.69 -11.11 -20.74
N SER A 109 1.37 -10.86 -20.76
CA SER A 109 0.50 -11.54 -21.73
C SER A 109 0.88 -11.00 -23.09
N ASN A 110 1.70 -11.75 -23.82
CA ASN A 110 1.81 -11.59 -25.26
C ASN A 110 0.49 -12.12 -25.83
N LEU A 111 -0.47 -11.22 -26.05
CA LEU A 111 -1.51 -11.38 -27.05
C LEU A 111 -1.07 -10.62 -28.30
#